data_AF-A0A5J4J0P8-F1
#
_entry.id   AF-A0A5J4J0P8-F1
#
_cell.length_a   1.000
_cell.length_b   1.000
_cell.length_c   1.000
_cell.angle_alpha   90.00
_cell.angle_beta   90.00
_cell.angle_gamma   90.00
#
_symmetry.space_group_name_H-M   'P 1'
#
loop_
_entity.id
_entity.type
_entity.pdbx_description
1 polymer ?
#
loop_
_entity_poly.entity_id
_entity_poly.type
_entity_poly.pdbx_seq_one_letter_code
_entity_poly.pdbx_strand_id
1 'polypeptide(L)'
;MELKTTDKLAIERTRLANERTFLAYFRSFIVFLSSGFAIIKLDILQEIKWVGFLLILIGPILFFIGLIRFLYVKRNIRKFYK
;
A
#
# COMPACT_ATOMS: atom_id res chain seq x y z
N MET A 1 29.84 17.19 -8.55
CA MET A 1 28.85 18.29 -8.57
C MET A 1 28.08 18.19 -7.26
N GLU A 2 28.34 19.07 -6.30
CA GLU A 2 27.64 19.03 -5.00
C GLU A 2 26.16 19.31 -5.19
N LEU A 3 25.32 18.46 -4.59
CA LEU A 3 23.88 18.65 -4.60
C LEU A 3 23.52 19.90 -3.80
N LYS A 4 22.90 20.89 -4.45
CA LYS A 4 22.30 22.04 -3.77
C LYS A 4 21.28 21.54 -2.75
N THR A 5 21.20 22.21 -1.60
CA THR A 5 20.32 21.85 -0.48
C THR A 5 18.84 21.75 -0.88
N THR A 6 18.45 22.49 -1.92
CA THR A 6 17.13 22.45 -2.56
C THR A 6 16.81 21.12 -3.23
N ASP A 7 17.80 20.48 -3.86
CA ASP A 7 17.60 19.20 -4.57
C ASP A 7 17.38 18.07 -3.56
N LYS A 8 18.11 18.12 -2.43
CA LYS A 8 17.90 17.20 -1.30
C LYS A 8 16.48 17.31 -0.74
N LEU A 9 15.99 18.53 -0.54
CA LEU A 9 14.63 18.77 -0.04
C LEU A 9 13.56 18.30 -1.04
N ALA A 10 13.76 18.49 -2.34
CA ALA A 10 12.84 18.01 -3.37
C ALA A 10 12.73 16.47 -3.40
N ILE A 11 13.86 15.78 -3.19
CA ILE A 11 13.90 14.31 -3.09
C ILE A 11 13.16 13.83 -1.85
N GLU A 12 13.37 14.46 -0.69
CA GLU A 12 12.67 14.10 0.54
C GLU A 12 11.15 14.27 0.42
N ARG A 13 10.67 15.36 -0.19
CA ARG A 13 9.24 15.56 -0.44
C ARG A 13 8.65 14.48 -1.34
N THR A 14 9.38 14.06 -2.36
CA THR A 14 8.96 12.98 -3.27
C THR A 14 8.92 11.64 -2.54
N ARG A 15 9.89 11.38 -1.66
CA ARG A 15 9.93 10.17 -0.84
C ARG A 15 8.78 10.12 0.16
N LEU A 16 8.52 11.23 0.87
CA LEU A 16 7.43 11.34 1.84
C LEU A 16 6.06 11.17 1.16
N ALA A 17 5.89 11.71 -0.05
CA ALA A 17 4.68 11.52 -0.85
C ALA A 17 4.48 10.04 -1.23
N ASN A 18 5.55 9.32 -1.62
CA ASN A 18 5.48 7.89 -1.95
C ASN A 18 5.19 7.02 -0.71
N GLU A 19 5.80 7.34 0.44
CA GLU A 19 5.50 6.71 1.73
C GLU A 19 4.03 6.93 2.12
N ARG A 20 3.49 8.14 1.95
CA ARG A 20 2.07 8.43 2.19
C ARG A 20 1.16 7.59 1.28
N THR A 21 1.49 7.49 -0.01
CA THR A 21 0.73 6.66 -0.95
C THR A 21 0.77 5.18 -0.56
N PHE A 22 1.92 4.66 -0.14
CA PHE A 22 2.03 3.30 0.40
C PHE A 22 1.18 3.08 1.65
N LEU A 23 1.21 4.02 2.60
CA LEU A 23 0.39 3.95 3.81
C LEU A 23 -1.12 4.00 3.49
N ALA A 24 -1.53 4.69 2.42
CA ALA A 24 -2.91 4.68 1.95
C ALA A 24 -3.32 3.29 1.42
N TYR A 25 -2.47 2.63 0.62
CA TYR A 25 -2.70 1.24 0.20
C TYR A 25 -2.75 0.28 1.39
N PHE A 26 -1.86 0.45 2.37
CA PHE A 26 -1.86 -0.35 3.59
C PHE A 26 -3.14 -0.16 4.42
N ARG A 27 -3.64 1.07 4.53
CA ARG A 27 -4.93 1.33 5.18
C ARG A 27 -6.06 0.58 4.48
N SER A 28 -6.18 0.69 3.16
CA SER A 28 -7.21 -0.02 2.40
C SER A 28 -7.10 -1.53 2.60
N PHE A 29 -5.88 -2.09 2.61
CA PHE A 29 -5.63 -3.50 2.91
C PHE A 29 -6.19 -3.94 4.26
N ILE A 30 -5.90 -3.18 5.33
CA ILE A 30 -6.41 -3.49 6.67
C ILE A 30 -7.94 -3.47 6.69
N VAL A 31 -8.56 -2.49 6.05
CA VAL A 31 -10.02 -2.37 5.99
C VAL A 31 -10.64 -3.58 5.26
N PHE A 32 -10.09 -3.96 4.11
CA PHE A 32 -10.60 -5.13 3.37
C PHE A 32 -10.42 -6.43 4.16
N LEU A 33 -9.27 -6.63 4.81
CA LEU A 33 -9.07 -7.81 5.66
C LEU A 33 -10.01 -7.81 6.87
N SER A 34 -10.10 -6.71 7.61
CA SER A 34 -10.94 -6.64 8.82
C SER A 34 -12.41 -6.85 8.48
N SER A 35 -12.91 -6.23 7.40
CA SER A 35 -14.26 -6.46 6.89
C SER A 35 -14.46 -7.90 6.43
N GLY A 36 -13.52 -8.50 5.71
CA GLY A 36 -13.61 -9.90 5.28
C GLY A 36 -13.65 -10.88 6.45
N PHE A 37 -12.80 -10.70 7.45
CA PHE A 37 -12.82 -11.50 8.69
C PHE A 37 -14.10 -11.30 9.50
N ALA A 38 -14.60 -10.07 9.60
CA ALA A 38 -15.85 -9.78 10.29
C ALA A 38 -17.03 -10.51 9.62
N ILE A 39 -17.12 -10.48 8.29
CA ILE A 39 -18.17 -11.16 7.53
C ILE A 39 -18.12 -12.68 7.74
N ILE A 40 -16.93 -13.29 7.68
CA ILE A 40 -16.77 -14.75 7.83
C ILE A 40 -17.15 -15.22 9.24
N LYS A 41 -16.81 -14.42 10.27
CA LYS A 41 -17.05 -14.76 11.68
C LYS A 41 -18.52 -14.62 12.10
N LEU A 42 -19.32 -13.84 11.37
CA LEU A 42 -20.72 -13.63 11.67
C LEU A 42 -21.57 -14.76 11.07
N ASP A 43 -22.12 -15.62 11.92
CA ASP A 43 -22.98 -16.72 11.48
C ASP A 43 -24.31 -16.26 10.89
N ILE A 44 -24.77 -15.05 11.20
CA ILE A 44 -25.95 -14.44 10.55
C ILE A 44 -25.69 -14.08 9.07
N LEU A 45 -24.44 -14.08 8.61
CA LEU A 45 -24.02 -13.67 7.27
C LEU A 45 -23.62 -14.87 6.38
N GLN A 46 -24.14 -16.09 6.65
CA GLN A 46 -23.71 -17.30 5.93
C GLN A 46 -23.84 -17.20 4.40
N GLU A 47 -24.92 -16.58 3.91
CA GLU A 47 -25.17 -16.39 2.48
C GLU A 47 -24.11 -15.52 1.79
N ILE A 48 -23.46 -14.62 2.54
CA ILE A 48 -22.43 -13.72 2.01
C ILE A 48 -21.00 -14.10 2.45
N LYS A 49 -20.79 -15.29 3.03
CA LYS A 49 -19.44 -15.78 3.39
C LYS A 49 -18.47 -15.77 2.20
N TRP A 50 -18.97 -16.02 0.99
CA TRP A 50 -18.16 -15.96 -0.24
C TRP A 50 -17.61 -14.55 -0.51
N VAL A 51 -18.39 -13.50 -0.19
CA VAL A 51 -17.94 -12.10 -0.28
C VAL A 51 -16.81 -11.83 0.70
N GLY A 52 -16.90 -12.36 1.93
CA GLY A 52 -15.82 -12.27 2.91
C GLY A 52 -14.50 -12.89 2.41
N PHE A 53 -14.59 -14.05 1.74
CA PHE A 53 -13.43 -14.70 1.13
C PHE A 53 -12.86 -13.87 -0.04
N LEU A 54 -13.73 -13.27 -0.86
CA LEU A 54 -13.33 -12.37 -1.95
C LEU A 54 -12.59 -11.13 -1.41
N LEU A 55 -13.07 -10.53 -0.31
CA LEU A 55 -12.41 -9.40 0.34
C LEU A 55 -11.03 -9.77 0.89
N ILE A 56 -10.92 -10.94 1.53
CA ILE A 56 -9.64 -11.45 2.03
C ILE A 56 -8.66 -11.74 0.89
N LEU A 57 -9.14 -12.11 -0.30
CA LEU A 57 -8.28 -12.33 -1.47
C LEU A 57 -7.85 -11.00 -2.12
N ILE A 58 -8.77 -10.04 -2.27
CA ILE A 58 -8.51 -8.73 -2.90
C ILE A 58 -7.59 -7.86 -2.04
N GLY A 59 -7.71 -7.90 -0.71
CA GLY A 59 -6.88 -7.13 0.20
C GLY A 59 -5.37 -7.31 -0.07
N PRO A 60 -4.82 -8.53 0.03
CA PRO A 60 -3.43 -8.84 -0.27
C PRO A 60 -3.02 -8.42 -1.67
N ILE A 61 -3.87 -8.61 -2.68
CA ILE A 61 -3.59 -8.18 -4.06
C ILE A 61 -3.33 -6.67 -4.12
N LEU A 62 -4.22 -5.86 -3.52
CA LEU A 62 -4.05 -4.40 -3.44
C LEU A 62 -2.78 -4.02 -2.64
N PHE A 63 -2.49 -4.75 -1.57
CA PHE A 63 -1.28 -4.53 -0.77
C PHE A 63 0.00 -4.82 -1.57
N PHE A 64 0.06 -5.94 -2.30
CA PHE A 64 1.19 -6.30 -3.14
C PHE A 64 1.42 -5.28 -4.26
N ILE A 65 0.36 -4.80 -4.91
CA ILE A 65 0.45 -3.72 -5.92
C ILE A 65 1.05 -2.46 -5.29
N GLY A 66 0.57 -2.06 -4.12
CA GLY A 66 1.08 -0.90 -3.38
C GLY A 66 2.55 -1.07 -2.97
N LEU A 67 2.93 -2.27 -2.52
CA LEU A 67 4.28 -2.61 -2.11
C LEU A 67 5.27 -2.61 -3.29
N ILE A 68 4.90 -3.21 -4.42
CA ILE A 68 5.71 -3.21 -5.65
C ILE A 68 5.93 -1.78 -6.12
N ARG A 69 4.88 -0.95 -6.15
CA ARG A 69 4.97 0.47 -6.53
C ARG A 69 5.90 1.24 -5.59
N PHE A 70 5.78 1.03 -4.28
CA PHE A 70 6.62 1.67 -3.28
C PHE A 70 8.10 1.31 -3.47
N LEU A 71 8.40 0.02 -3.64
CA LEU A 71 9.75 -0.49 -3.84
C LEU A 71 10.35 -0.03 -5.18
N TYR A 72 9.55 0.00 -6.25
CA TYR A 72 9.97 0.49 -7.56
C TYR A 72 10.42 1.95 -7.49
N VAL A 73 9.59 2.84 -6.91
CA VAL A 73 9.94 4.26 -6.75
C VAL A 73 11.15 4.44 -5.83
N LYS A 74 11.22 3.70 -4.71
CA LYS A 74 12.36 3.73 -3.78
C LYS A 74 13.66 3.25 -4.44
N ARG A 75 13.59 2.33 -5.40
CA ARG A 75 14.74 1.80 -6.14
C ARG A 75 15.17 2.74 -7.27
N ASN A 76 14.22 3.38 -7.96
CA ASN A 76 14.52 4.32 -9.05
C ASN A 76 15.24 5.58 -8.55
N ILE A 77 14.83 6.13 -7.40
CA ILE A 77 15.50 7.29 -6.78
C ILE A 77 16.97 6.98 -6.47
N ARG A 78 17.27 5.75 -6.05
CA ARG A 78 18.64 5.32 -5.73
C ARG A 78 19.52 5.08 -6.95
N LYS A 79 18.94 4.83 -8.12
CA LYS A 79 19.67 4.49 -9.35
C LYS A 79 20.04 5.73 -10.16
N PHE A 80 19.28 6.81 -10.04
CA PHE A 80 19.51 8.08 -10.74
C PHE A 80 20.53 9.00 -10.05
N TYR A 81 20.92 8.72 -8.80
CA TYR A 81 21.79 9.55 -7.98
C TYR A 81 23.01 8.77 -7.46
N LYS A 82 23.79 8.18 -8.36
CA LYS A 82 25.17 7.76 -8.07
C LYS A 82 26.14 8.79 -8.65
#